data_AF-A0A527VN96-F1
#
_entry.id   AF-A0A527VN96-F1
#
_cell.length_a   1.000
_cell.length_b   1.000
_cell.length_c   1.000
_cell.angle_alpha   90.00
_cell.angle_beta   90.00
_cell.angle_gamma   90.00
#
_symmetry.space_group_name_H-M   'P 1'
#
loop_
_entity.id
_entity.type
_entity.pdbx_description
1 polymer ?
#
loop_
_entity_poly.entity_id
_entity_poly.type
_entity_poly.pdbx_seq_one_letter_code
_entity_poly.pdbx_strand_id
1 'polypeptide(L)' 'PFGVQGAVAAGMIAIGYTGGGHTYPEHGARLKAAGADIICADWHEVARQLAELGVPA' A
#
# COMPACT_ATOMS: atom_id res chain seq x y z
N PRO A 1 2.47 -7.71 -5.56
CA PRO A 1 1.01 -7.76 -5.83
C PRO A 1 0.21 -8.81 -5.03
N PHE A 2 0.72 -10.03 -4.78
CA PHE A 2 -0.07 -11.08 -4.10
C PHE A 2 -0.54 -10.72 -2.68
N GLY A 3 0.27 -10.00 -1.90
CA GLY A 3 -0.15 -9.51 -0.58
C GLY A 3 -1.37 -8.59 -0.65
N VAL A 4 -1.43 -7.70 -1.65
CA VAL A 4 -2.58 -6.82 -1.91
C VAL A 4 -3.82 -7.65 -2.24
N GLN A 5 -3.70 -8.61 -3.15
CA GLN A 5 -4.83 -9.48 -3.53
C GLN A 5 -5.35 -10.30 -2.34
N GLY A 6 -4.45 -10.78 -1.48
CA GLY A 6 -4.83 -11.45 -0.23
C GLY A 6 -5.58 -10.52 0.72
N ALA A 7 -5.15 -9.27 0.87
CA ALA A 7 -5.85 -8.29 1.69
C ALA A 7 -7.24 -7.96 1.16
N VAL A 8 -7.37 -7.76 -0.15
CA VAL A 8 -8.65 -7.55 -0.83
C VAL A 8 -9.58 -8.75 -0.63
N ALA A 9 -9.10 -9.96 -0.84
CA ALA A 9 -9.88 -11.19 -0.63
C ALA A 9 -10.36 -11.35 0.83
N ALA A 10 -9.63 -10.78 1.79
CA ALA A 10 -10.00 -10.77 3.20
C ALA A 10 -10.88 -9.58 3.62
N GLY A 11 -11.25 -8.68 2.70
CA GLY A 11 -12.02 -7.47 3.02
C GLY A 11 -11.25 -6.43 3.85
N MET A 12 -9.92 -6.43 3.76
CA MET A 12 -9.04 -5.47 4.45
C MET A 12 -8.72 -4.26 3.55
N ILE A 13 -8.29 -3.17 4.16
CA ILE A 13 -7.66 -2.04 3.45
C ILE A 13 -6.22 -2.44 3.09
N ALA A 14 -5.83 -2.22 1.83
CA ALA A 14 -4.51 -2.54 1.33
C ALA A 14 -3.69 -1.27 1.05
N ILE A 15 -2.64 -1.04 1.85
CA ILE A 15 -1.61 -0.02 1.58
C ILE A 15 -0.49 -0.68 0.77
N GLY A 16 -0.32 -0.25 -0.48
CA GLY A 16 0.83 -0.60 -1.31
C GLY A 16 2.04 0.26 -0.97
N TYR A 17 3.22 -0.35 -0.86
CA TYR A 17 4.46 0.37 -0.55
C TYR A 17 5.47 0.29 -1.69
N THR A 18 6.00 1.45 -2.10
CA THR A 18 6.98 1.57 -3.18
C THR A 18 8.32 2.15 -2.74
N GLY A 19 8.56 2.38 -1.44
CA GLY A 19 9.80 2.96 -0.92
C GLY A 19 10.96 1.99 -0.70
N GLY A 20 10.88 0.76 -1.25
CA GLY A 20 11.97 -0.21 -1.17
C GLY A 20 13.04 0.03 -2.25
N GLY A 21 14.31 -0.23 -1.95
CA GLY A 21 15.42 -0.06 -2.91
C GLY A 21 15.35 -0.93 -4.18
N HIS A 22 14.49 -1.96 -4.19
CA HIS A 22 14.21 -2.81 -5.35
C HIS A 22 12.88 -2.48 -6.06
N THR A 23 12.34 -1.29 -5.83
CA THR A 23 11.16 -0.80 -6.54
C THR A 23 11.49 -0.44 -8.00
N TYR A 24 10.46 -0.17 -8.81
CA TYR A 24 10.60 0.23 -10.22
C TYR A 24 9.43 1.15 -10.62
N PRO A 25 9.53 1.92 -11.73
CA PRO A 25 8.57 2.98 -12.05
C PRO A 25 7.09 2.55 -12.07
N GLU A 26 6.80 1.35 -12.59
CA GLU A 26 5.43 0.83 -12.72
C GLU A 26 4.93 0.09 -11.48
N HIS A 27 5.75 -0.04 -10.43
CA HIS A 27 5.44 -0.86 -9.26
C HIS A 27 4.17 -0.38 -8.55
N GLY A 28 4.03 0.93 -8.34
CA GLY A 28 2.83 1.53 -7.74
C GLY A 28 1.57 1.29 -8.58
N ALA A 29 1.68 1.44 -9.91
CA ALA A 29 0.58 1.17 -10.83
C ALA A 29 0.14 -0.30 -10.77
N ARG A 30 1.08 -1.24 -10.69
CA ARG A 30 0.78 -2.68 -10.53
C ARG A 30 0.13 -3.01 -9.19
N LEU A 31 0.52 -2.35 -8.10
CA LEU A 31 -0.13 -2.51 -6.80
C LEU A 31 -1.55 -1.95 -6.83
N LYS A 32 -1.76 -0.79 -7.47
CA LYS A 32 -3.08 -0.21 -7.66
C LYS A 32 -4.00 -1.11 -8.51
N ALA A 33 -3.49 -1.67 -9.61
CA ALA A 33 -4.22 -2.64 -10.43
C ALA A 33 -4.53 -3.94 -9.68
N ALA A 34 -3.72 -4.32 -8.69
CA ALA A 34 -3.96 -5.49 -7.84
C ALA A 34 -5.00 -5.23 -6.73
N GLY A 35 -5.46 -3.99 -6.55
CA GLY A 35 -6.48 -3.61 -5.58
C GLY A 35 -5.96 -2.85 -4.36
N ALA A 36 -4.77 -2.24 -4.42
CA ALA A 36 -4.31 -1.38 -3.33
C ALA A 36 -5.21 -0.14 -3.23
N ASP A 37 -5.66 0.21 -2.04
CA ASP A 37 -6.44 1.42 -1.77
C ASP A 37 -5.54 2.65 -1.85
N ILE A 38 -4.33 2.53 -1.27
CA ILE A 38 -3.37 3.61 -1.11
C ILE A 38 -2.00 3.15 -1.62
N ILE A 39 -1.21 4.07 -2.18
CA ILE A 39 0.19 3.83 -2.53
C ILE A 39 1.04 4.83 -1.75
N CYS A 40 2.02 4.32 -1.00
CA CYS A 40 2.96 5.12 -0.22
C CYS A 40 4.40 4.92 -0.73
N ALA A 41 5.10 6.02 -0.99
CA ALA A 41 6.49 6.04 -1.43
C ALA A 41 7.51 5.97 -0.28
N ASP A 42 7.08 6.24 0.96
CA ASP A 42 7.92 6.15 2.14
C ASP A 42 7.11 5.88 3.42
N TRP A 43 7.81 5.74 4.55
CA TRP A 43 7.21 5.44 5.86
C TRP A 43 6.46 6.62 6.48
N HIS A 44 6.79 7.87 6.15
CA HIS A 44 6.03 9.03 6.62
C HIS A 44 4.64 9.05 5.98
N GLU A 45 4.53 8.69 4.70
CA GLU A 45 3.24 8.54 4.05
C GLU A 45 2.42 7.40 4.68
N VAL A 46 3.04 6.26 4.97
CA VAL A 46 2.36 5.17 5.70
C VAL A 46 1.85 5.65 7.06
N ALA A 47 2.68 6.32 7.86
CA ALA A 47 2.27 6.83 9.17
C ALA A 47 1.09 7.82 9.08
N ARG A 48 1.13 8.74 8.10
CA ARG A 48 0.02 9.67 7.84
C ARG A 48 -1.27 8.93 7.48
N GLN A 49 -1.19 7.92 6.63
CA GLN A 49 -2.36 7.14 6.19
C GLN A 49 -2.93 6.29 7.32
N LEU A 50 -2.09 5.70 8.17
CA LEU A 50 -2.57 4.99 9.36
C LEU A 50 -3.30 5.93 10.33
N ALA A 51 -2.77 7.13 10.56
CA ALA A 51 -3.42 8.14 11.38
C ALA A 51 -4.79 8.58 10.80
N GLU A 52 -4.88 8.79 9.48
CA GLU A 52 -6.15 9.08 8.79
C GLU A 52 -7.17 7.94 8.92
N LEU A 53 -6.71 6.69 8.99
CA LEU A 53 -7.54 5.50 9.23
C LEU A 53 -7.87 5.27 10.72
N GLY A 54 -7.38 6.12 11.62
CA GLY A 54 -7.56 5.95 13.07
C GLY A 54 -6.75 4.80 13.67
N VAL A 55 -5.73 4.32 12.96
CA VAL A 55 -4.79 3.30 13.45
C VAL A 55 -3.58 4.02 14.07
N PRO A 56 -3.25 3.77 15.36
CA PRO A 56 -2.05 4.33 15.95
C PRO A 56 -0.81 3.77 15.24
N ALA A 57 0.08 4.67 14.81
CA ALA A 57 1.34 4.36 14.11
C ALA A 57 2.51 4.18 15.09
#